data_AF-A0A5B7C0F9-F1
#
_entry.id   AF-A0A5B7C0F9-F1
#
_cell.length_a   1.000
_cell.length_b   1.000
_cell.length_c   1.000
_cell.angle_alpha   90.00
_cell.angle_beta   90.00
_cell.angle_gamma   90.00
#
_symmetry.space_group_name_H-M   'P 1'
#
loop_
_entity.id
_entity.type
_entity.pdbx_description
1 polymer ?
#
loop_
_entity_poly.entity_id
_entity_poly.type
_entity_poly.pdbx_seq_one_letter_code
_entity_poly.pdbx_strand_id
1 'polypeptide(L)'
;MTTLDTSYHMDATLIFCGAEERQLRFLRCIFLCFEAVSGLRVNLNKSKIFPVGDVSNVESLAWTLGCKVGSLPGTYLGLPLGAKSNSAAIWDPVVEHFQRRLA
;
A
#
# COMPACT_ATOMS: atom_id res chain seq x y z
N MET A 1 5.32 -8.08 7.02
CA MET A 1 5.62 -6.74 6.47
C MET A 1 4.49 -6.40 5.50
N THR A 2 3.47 -5.67 5.94
CA THR A 2 2.19 -5.47 5.25
C THR A 2 2.01 -4.00 4.91
N THR A 3 1.71 -3.73 3.63
CA THR A 3 1.66 -2.39 3.02
C THR A 3 0.27 -2.00 2.57
N LEU A 4 -0.16 -0.76 2.86
CA LEU A 4 -1.40 -0.15 2.39
C LEU A 4 -1.16 0.80 1.19
N ASP A 5 -2.01 0.74 0.17
CA ASP A 5 -1.95 1.64 -1.01
C ASP A 5 -3.33 2.25 -1.34
N THR A 6 -3.40 3.57 -1.57
CA THR A 6 -4.56 4.34 -2.05
C THR A 6 -4.13 5.41 -3.05
N SER A 7 -4.68 5.43 -4.27
CA SER A 7 -4.29 6.37 -5.35
C SER A 7 -5.44 7.25 -5.84
N TYR A 8 -5.33 8.58 -5.66
CA TYR A 8 -5.29 9.64 -6.71
C TYR A 8 -5.86 11.01 -6.24
N HIS A 9 -5.12 11.62 -5.31
CA HIS A 9 -4.90 13.04 -4.97
C HIS A 9 -3.93 12.90 -3.80
N MET A 10 -2.74 13.53 -3.80
CA MET A 10 -1.58 13.10 -2.98
C MET A 10 -1.86 13.00 -1.47
N ASP A 11 -2.36 11.82 -1.06
CA ASP A 11 -2.55 11.29 0.30
C ASP A 11 -2.27 9.77 0.29
N ALA A 12 -1.47 9.29 -0.67
CA ALA A 12 -1.05 7.90 -0.73
C ALA A 12 0.04 7.67 0.33
N THR A 13 -0.26 6.89 1.37
CA THR A 13 0.68 6.57 2.45
C THR A 13 1.02 5.08 2.44
N LEU A 14 2.27 4.76 2.12
CA LEU A 14 2.82 3.41 2.21
C LEU A 14 3.34 3.14 3.62
N ILE A 15 2.86 2.09 4.28
CA ILE A 15 3.23 1.74 5.66
C ILE A 15 3.80 0.33 5.66
N PHE A 16 4.95 0.10 6.28
CA PHE A 16 5.49 -1.26 6.44
C PHE A 16 5.33 -1.70 7.89
N CYS A 17 4.59 -2.79 8.16
CA CYS A 17 4.43 -3.33 9.51
C CYS A 17 4.51 -4.86 9.54
N GLY A 18 4.89 -5.50 10.64
CA GLY A 18 4.93 -6.98 10.69
C GLY A 18 3.55 -7.61 10.43
N ALA A 19 3.55 -8.89 10.05
CA ALA A 19 2.32 -9.66 9.79
C ALA A 19 1.67 -10.16 11.09
N GLU A 20 1.69 -9.32 12.14
CA GLU A 20 1.11 -9.62 13.44
C GLU A 20 -0.18 -8.84 13.61
N GLU A 21 -1.26 -9.53 13.97
CA GLU A 21 -2.58 -8.94 14.15
C GLU A 21 -2.57 -7.82 15.22
N ARG A 22 -1.75 -7.97 16.27
CA ARG A 22 -1.57 -6.95 17.30
C ARG A 22 -1.03 -5.64 16.71
N GLN A 23 -0.07 -5.71 15.80
CA GLN A 23 0.49 -4.52 15.14
C GLN A 23 -0.55 -3.83 14.26
N LEU A 24 -1.40 -4.60 13.57
CA LEU A 24 -2.49 -4.02 12.77
C LEU A 24 -3.60 -3.40 13.61
N ARG A 25 -3.88 -3.94 14.80
CA ARG A 25 -4.77 -3.29 15.77
C ARG A 25 -4.23 -1.93 16.20
N PHE A 26 -2.93 -1.85 16.53
CA PHE A 26 -2.31 -0.58 16.86
C PHE A 26 -2.35 0.41 15.68
N LEU A 27 -2.08 -0.07 14.47
CA LEU A 27 -2.16 0.77 13.27
C LEU A 27 -3.58 1.32 13.06
N ARG A 28 -4.60 0.51 13.28
CA ARG A 28 -6.00 0.96 13.23
C ARG A 28 -6.30 2.02 14.30
N CYS A 29 -5.78 1.87 15.52
CA CYS A 29 -5.90 2.90 16.55
C CYS A 29 -5.23 4.21 16.11
N ILE A 30 -4.06 4.15 15.48
CA ILE A 30 -3.36 5.32 14.96
C ILE A 30 -4.21 6.03 13.90
N PHE A 31 -4.83 5.29 12.98
CA PHE A 31 -5.74 5.88 11.99
C PHE A 31 -6.94 6.56 12.65
N LEU A 32 -7.58 5.93 13.63
CA LEU A 32 -8.70 6.54 14.36
C LEU A 32 -8.28 7.82 15.09
N CYS A 33 -7.11 7.81 15.73
CA CYS A 33 -6.55 9.01 16.37
C CYS A 33 -6.24 10.10 15.35
N PHE A 34 -5.66 9.74 14.20
CA PHE A 34 -5.40 10.68 13.12
C PHE A 34 -6.70 11.31 12.59
N GLU A 35 -7.75 10.53 12.36
CA GLU A 35 -9.06 11.03 11.93
C GLU A 35 -9.62 12.01 12.97
N ALA A 36 -9.55 11.66 14.26
CA ALA A 36 -10.05 12.49 15.35
C ALA A 36 -9.30 13.83 15.48
N VAL A 37 -7.97 13.84 15.29
CA VAL A 37 -7.15 15.04 15.46
C VAL A 37 -7.14 15.92 14.21
N SER A 38 -7.08 15.32 13.02
CA SER A 38 -7.01 16.05 11.74
C SER A 38 -8.38 16.47 11.20
N GLY A 39 -9.46 15.80 11.62
CA GLY A 39 -10.79 15.93 11.01
C GLY A 39 -10.89 15.29 9.62
N LEU A 40 -9.83 14.62 9.14
CA LEU A 40 -9.83 13.88 7.89
C LEU A 40 -10.37 12.46 8.10
N ARG A 41 -10.68 11.76 7.01
CA ARG A 41 -11.19 10.39 7.03
C ARG A 41 -10.30 9.47 6.19
N VAL A 42 -9.78 8.43 6.81
CA VAL A 42 -8.95 7.40 6.19
C VAL A 42 -9.85 6.48 5.38
N ASN A 43 -9.60 6.38 4.08
CA ASN A 43 -10.41 5.57 3.18
C ASN A 43 -9.88 4.13 3.06
N LEU A 44 -10.16 3.32 4.09
CA LEU A 44 -9.73 1.92 4.13
C LEU A 44 -10.33 1.05 3.01
N ASN A 45 -11.47 1.45 2.44
CA ASN A 45 -12.09 0.76 1.29
C ASN A 45 -11.25 0.86 0.01
N LYS A 46 -10.47 1.94 -0.14
CA LYS A 46 -9.50 2.10 -1.22
C LYS A 46 -8.16 1.46 -0.87
N SER A 47 -7.86 1.29 0.42
CA SER A 47 -6.60 0.72 0.90
C SER A 47 -6.50 -0.77 0.60
N LYS A 48 -5.31 -1.21 0.22
CA LYS A 48 -4.99 -2.63 -0.03
C LYS A 48 -3.82 -3.10 0.80
N ILE A 49 -3.94 -4.21 1.51
CA ILE A 49 -2.82 -4.87 2.19
C ILE A 49 -2.11 -5.84 1.24
N PHE A 50 -0.79 -5.72 1.10
CA PHE A 50 0.01 -6.65 0.30
C PHE A 50 0.85 -7.56 1.22
N PRO A 51 0.73 -8.90 1.09
CA PRO A 51 1.63 -9.81 1.77
C PRO A 51 3.00 -9.81 1.10
N VAL A 52 4.05 -9.70 1.90
CA VAL A 52 5.45 -9.83 1.44
C VAL A 52 6.05 -11.07 2.09
N GLY A 53 6.34 -12.09 1.28
CA GLY A 53 6.74 -13.42 1.74
C GLY A 53 5.54 -14.33 2.00
N ASP A 54 5.76 -15.41 2.75
CA ASP A 54 4.70 -16.34 3.15
C ASP A 54 3.91 -15.79 4.34
N VAL A 55 2.66 -15.40 4.10
CA VAL A 55 1.73 -14.83 5.08
C VAL A 55 0.38 -15.53 4.94
N SER A 56 0.22 -16.66 5.61
CA SER A 56 -0.97 -17.51 5.52
C SER A 56 -2.25 -16.87 6.08
N ASN A 57 -2.12 -15.86 6.95
CA ASN A 57 -3.23 -15.19 7.63
C ASN A 57 -3.61 -13.82 7.03
N VAL A 58 -3.21 -13.51 5.79
CA VAL A 58 -3.39 -12.18 5.18
C VAL A 58 -4.84 -11.71 5.12
N GLU A 59 -5.81 -12.60 4.92
CA GLU A 59 -7.23 -12.23 4.91
C GLU A 59 -7.74 -11.75 6.27
N SER A 60 -7.31 -12.44 7.34
CA SER A 60 -7.62 -12.04 8.72
C SER A 60 -6.98 -10.68 9.05
N LEU A 61 -5.75 -10.47 8.61
CA LEU A 61 -5.05 -9.19 8.74
C LEU A 61 -5.79 -8.05 8.00
N ALA A 62 -6.24 -8.31 6.77
CA ALA A 62 -7.02 -7.36 5.97
C ALA A 62 -8.34 -7.00 6.66
N TRP A 63 -9.04 -7.99 7.22
CA TRP A 63 -10.26 -7.81 7.98
C TRP A 63 -10.06 -6.95 9.22
N THR A 64 -9.03 -7.22 10.02
CA THR A 64 -8.70 -6.46 11.24
C THR A 64 -8.48 -4.98 10.94
N LEU A 65 -7.80 -4.69 9.83
CA LEU A 65 -7.51 -3.33 9.37
C LEU A 65 -8.67 -2.68 8.61
N GLY A 66 -9.62 -3.47 8.10
CA GLY A 66 -10.76 -3.00 7.32
C GLY A 66 -10.43 -2.67 5.86
N CYS A 67 -9.44 -3.34 5.27
CA CYS A 67 -8.94 -3.08 3.92
C CYS A 67 -9.03 -4.33 3.02
N LYS A 68 -8.75 -4.19 1.72
CA LYS A 68 -8.76 -5.31 0.77
C LYS A 68 -7.40 -5.99 0.70
N VAL A 69 -7.35 -7.28 0.36
CA VAL A 69 -6.07 -7.93 0.02
C VAL A 69 -5.66 -7.54 -1.40
N GLY A 70 -4.41 -7.12 -1.59
CA GLY A 70 -3.78 -6.90 -2.87
C GLY A 70 -2.78 -8.02 -3.20
N SER A 71 -2.45 -8.17 -4.48
CA SER A 71 -1.46 -9.11 -4.98
C SER A 71 -0.25 -8.38 -5.57
N LEU A 72 0.94 -8.94 -5.44
CA LEU A 72 2.15 -8.48 -6.11
C LEU A 72 2.39 -9.23 -7.43
N PRO A 73 3.00 -8.60 -8.45
CA PRO A 73 3.45 -7.21 -8.48
C PRO A 73 2.28 -6.22 -8.61
N GLY A 74 2.36 -5.10 -7.90
CA GLY A 74 1.36 -4.03 -7.90
C GLY A 74 1.89 -2.72 -8.49
N THR A 75 1.10 -1.65 -8.42
CA THR A 75 1.54 -0.30 -8.84
C THR A 75 1.18 0.71 -7.77
N TYR A 76 2.19 1.43 -7.26
CA TYR A 76 2.07 2.52 -6.29
C TYR A 76 2.53 3.82 -6.94
N LEU A 77 1.63 4.81 -7.08
CA LEU A 77 1.94 6.10 -7.73
C LEU A 77 2.57 5.97 -9.15
N GLY A 78 2.19 4.94 -9.90
CA GLY A 78 2.78 4.63 -11.22
C GLY A 78 4.12 3.89 -11.16
N LEU A 79 4.62 3.59 -9.96
CA LEU A 79 5.83 2.80 -9.74
C LEU A 79 5.47 1.32 -9.49
N PRO A 80 6.20 0.38 -10.12
CA PRO A 80 5.99 -1.05 -9.91
C PRO A 80 6.40 -1.47 -8.50
N LEU A 81 5.46 -2.04 -7.75
CA LEU A 81 5.65 -2.53 -6.38
C LEU A 81 5.86 -4.05 -6.37
N GLY A 82 6.91 -4.54 -5.71
CA GLY A 82 7.17 -5.98 -5.56
C GLY A 82 7.59 -6.71 -6.85
N ALA A 83 7.97 -5.98 -7.89
CA ALA A 83 8.57 -6.57 -9.08
C ALA A 83 10.03 -7.00 -8.78
N LYS A 84 10.52 -8.09 -9.40
CA LYS A 84 11.90 -8.56 -9.21
C LYS A 84 12.88 -7.44 -9.61
N SER A 85 13.77 -7.05 -8.71
CA SER A 85 14.66 -5.87 -8.83
C SER A 85 15.63 -5.86 -10.02
N ASN A 86 15.72 -6.95 -10.80
CA ASN A 86 16.83 -7.19 -11.71
C ASN A 86 16.48 -7.00 -13.20
N SER A 87 15.29 -6.53 -13.56
CA SER A 87 14.99 -6.22 -14.97
C SER A 87 14.74 -4.73 -15.18
N ALA A 88 15.65 -4.08 -15.90
CA ALA A 88 15.52 -2.71 -16.38
C ALA A 88 14.16 -2.47 -17.08
N ALA A 89 13.61 -3.49 -17.74
CA ALA A 89 12.32 -3.49 -18.41
C ALA A 89 11.11 -3.08 -17.53
N ILE A 90 11.22 -3.24 -16.21
CA ILE A 90 10.17 -2.81 -15.27
C ILE A 90 10.08 -1.28 -15.20
N TRP A 91 11.19 -0.59 -15.48
CA TRP A 91 11.28 0.87 -15.44
C TRP A 91 10.96 1.53 -16.79
N ASP A 92 10.92 0.78 -17.89
CA ASP A 92 10.66 1.32 -19.23
C ASP A 92 9.34 2.14 -19.30
N PRO A 93 8.20 1.70 -18.73
CA PRO A 93 6.97 2.50 -18.75
C PRO A 93 7.09 3.80 -17.94
N VAL A 94 7.90 3.79 -16.88
CA VAL A 94 8.17 4.97 -16.04
C VAL A 94 9.04 5.95 -16.83
N VAL A 95 10.11 5.45 -17.46
CA VAL A 95 11.03 6.26 -18.29
C VAL A 95 10.31 6.86 -19.49
N GLU A 96 9.50 6.08 -20.21
CA GLU A 96 8.69 6.60 -21.32
C GLU A 96 7.70 7.68 -20.89
N HIS A 97 7.11 7.53 -19.69
CA HIS A 97 6.20 8.54 -19.15
C HIS A 97 6.92 9.86 -18.85
N PHE A 98 8.13 9.80 -18.28
CA PHE A 98 8.95 10.98 -18.05
C PHE A 98 9.46 11.60 -19.36
N GLN A 99 9.90 10.80 -20.33
CA GLN A 99 10.37 11.28 -21.64
C GLN A 99 9.27 12.03 -22.41
N ARG A 100 8.03 11.51 -22.42
CA ARG A 100 6.89 12.19 -23.05
C ARG A 100 6.54 13.55 -22.43
N ARG A 101 6.94 13.79 -21.18
CA ARG A 101 6.70 15.06 -20.49
C ARG A 101 7.85 16.06 -20.62
N LEU A 102 9.03 15.57 -20.99
CA LEU A 102 10.24 16.39 -21.18
C LEU A 102 10.46 16.78 -22.64
N ALA A 103 9.80 16.11 -23.59
CA ALA A 103 9.76 16.46 -25.00
C ALA A 103 8.77 17.60 -25.30
#